data_AF-A0A9P6QPW4-F1
#
_entry.id   AF-A0A9P6QPW4-F1
#
_cell.length_a   1.000
_cell.length_b   1.000
_cell.length_c   1.000
_cell.angle_alpha   90.00
_cell.angle_beta   90.00
_cell.angle_gamma   90.00
#
_symmetry.space_group_name_H-M   'P 1'
#
loop_
_entity.id
_entity.type
_entity.pdbx_description
1 polymer ?
#
loop_
_entity_poly.entity_id
_entity_poly.type
_entity_poly.pdbx_seq_one_letter_code
_entity_poly.pdbx_strand_id
1 'polypeptide(L)'
;GRPQLPKLARILSRNAVFQKNNKEPRLEQIIIELKVTLFRLGVEGVPVDTVVFIFGVSTGGSVHNYTWRYINDLKALADRYIRWPDAVEKAKIKSYFLKHKGFPNCVGAVDGIFSPFSTAPTWETKVWNSLRFRYAMGATAVFGLIRYIDTPIEMKAIASI
;
A
#
# COMPACT_ATOMS: atom_id res chain seq x y z
N GLY A 1 12.74 15.79 -2.81
CA GLY A 1 12.28 14.60 -2.07
C GLY A 1 10.76 14.52 -2.09
N ARG A 2 10.15 13.32 -2.01
CA ARG A 2 8.68 13.18 -2.04
C ARG A 2 8.06 13.83 -0.78
N PRO A 3 7.06 14.71 -0.90
CA PRO A 3 6.50 15.47 0.23
C PRO A 3 5.62 14.63 1.19
N GLN A 4 5.35 13.38 0.81
CA GLN A 4 4.44 12.47 1.51
C GLN A 4 4.96 12.06 2.89
N LEU A 5 6.25 11.76 2.99
CA LEU A 5 6.86 11.29 4.23
C LEU A 5 6.90 12.37 5.33
N PRO A 6 7.33 13.63 5.07
CA PRO A 6 7.22 14.70 6.06
C PRO A 6 5.76 15.00 6.45
N LYS A 7 4.81 14.87 5.52
CA LYS A 7 3.39 15.04 5.82
C LYS A 7 2.89 13.98 6.80
N LEU A 8 3.23 12.72 6.57
CA LEU A 8 2.90 11.63 7.49
C LEU A 8 3.57 11.80 8.86
N ALA A 9 4.85 12.18 8.89
CA ALA A 9 5.56 12.47 10.13
C ALA A 9 4.89 13.58 10.95
N ARG A 10 4.37 14.64 10.32
CA ARG A 10 3.59 15.70 10.99
C ARG A 10 2.24 15.23 11.52
N ILE A 11 1.61 14.24 10.88
CA ILE A 11 0.36 13.65 11.38
C ILE A 11 0.67 12.81 12.61
N LEU A 12 1.73 12.00 12.55
CA LEU A 12 2.17 11.15 13.65
C LEU A 12 2.65 11.98 14.85
N SER A 13 3.39 13.07 14.64
CA SER A 13 3.91 13.93 15.72
C SER A 13 2.83 14.55 16.60
N ARG A 14 1.59 14.65 16.10
CA ARG A 14 0.43 15.18 16.84
C ARG A 14 -0.26 14.14 17.72
N ASN A 15 0.12 12.85 17.62
CA ASN A 15 -0.46 11.78 18.40
C ASN A 15 0.18 11.76 19.81
N ALA A 16 -0.64 11.52 20.84
CA ALA A 16 -0.24 11.56 22.25
C ALA A 16 0.93 10.60 22.57
N VAL A 17 1.06 9.53 21.80
CA VAL A 17 2.14 8.53 21.93
C VAL A 17 3.55 9.14 21.75
N PHE A 18 3.67 10.22 20.98
CA PHE A 18 4.94 10.91 20.74
C PHE A 18 5.25 11.99 21.78
N GLN A 19 4.29 12.39 22.61
CA GLN A 19 4.47 13.41 23.65
C GLN A 19 5.06 12.80 24.92
N LYS A 20 6.25 12.20 24.83
CA LYS A 20 6.95 11.71 26.02
C LYS A 20 7.49 12.91 26.81
N ASN A 21 7.05 13.07 28.06
CA ASN A 21 7.51 14.09 29.01
C ASN A 21 7.29 15.56 28.57
N ASN A 22 6.18 15.90 27.93
CA ASN A 22 5.85 17.28 27.49
C ASN A 22 6.90 17.95 26.59
N LYS A 23 7.78 17.17 25.94
CA LYS A 23 8.69 17.68 24.90
C LYS A 23 8.23 17.13 23.56
N GLU A 24 7.92 18.03 22.63
CA GLU A 24 7.66 17.62 21.25
C GLU A 24 8.93 16.97 20.68
N PRO A 25 8.87 15.71 20.20
CA PRO A 25 9.99 15.10 19.54
C PRO A 25 10.30 15.87 18.26
N ARG A 26 11.60 16.08 18.00
CA ARG A 26 12.05 16.76 16.78
C ARG A 26 11.50 16.02 15.56
N LEU A 27 10.86 16.75 14.65
CA LEU A 27 10.28 16.19 13.42
C LEU A 27 11.29 15.35 12.62
N GLU A 28 12.56 15.74 12.64
CA GLU A 28 13.67 15.02 12.00
C GLU A 28 13.86 13.61 12.58
N GLN A 29 13.75 13.46 13.89
CA GLN A 29 13.86 12.15 14.55
C GLN A 29 12.70 11.24 14.13
N ILE A 30 11.48 11.77 14.10
CA ILE A 30 10.30 11.01 13.63
C ILE A 30 10.50 10.54 12.19
N ILE A 31 11.02 11.41 11.33
CA ILE A 31 11.29 11.07 9.94
C ILE A 31 12.32 9.93 9.84
N ILE A 32 13.39 9.96 10.63
CA ILE A 32 14.42 8.91 10.61
C ILE A 32 13.83 7.57 11.06
N GLU A 33 13.16 7.54 12.21
CA GLU A 33 12.60 6.31 12.75
C GLU A 33 11.47 5.74 11.86
N LEU A 34 10.68 6.61 11.25
CA LEU A 34 9.67 6.23 10.26
C LEU A 34 10.32 5.66 9.00
N LYS A 35 11.43 6.22 8.52
CA LYS A 35 12.18 5.62 7.38
C LYS A 35 12.69 4.23 7.71
N VAL A 36 13.27 4.04 8.89
CA VAL A 36 13.72 2.72 9.38
C VAL A 36 12.55 1.73 9.37
N THR A 37 11.40 2.14 9.93
CA THR A 37 10.21 1.30 10.01
C THR A 37 9.67 0.94 8.62
N LEU A 38 9.48 1.92 7.74
CA LEU A 38 8.96 1.70 6.39
C LEU A 38 9.91 0.87 5.53
N PHE A 39 11.22 1.06 5.67
CA PHE A 39 12.20 0.24 4.98
C PHE A 39 12.13 -1.21 5.43
N ARG A 40 12.09 -1.45 6.75
CA ARG A 40 11.96 -2.81 7.30
C ARG A 40 10.67 -3.50 6.85
N LEU A 41 9.56 -2.78 6.75
CA LEU A 41 8.28 -3.32 6.30
C LEU A 41 8.20 -3.49 4.77
N GLY A 42 8.91 -2.67 4.01
CA GLY A 42 8.87 -2.69 2.55
C GLY A 42 9.83 -3.71 1.92
N VAL A 43 10.89 -4.10 2.62
CA VAL A 43 11.87 -5.07 2.12
C VAL A 43 11.61 -6.43 2.78
N GLU A 44 11.05 -7.34 1.98
CA GLU A 44 10.78 -8.71 2.38
C GLU A 44 12.08 -9.42 2.81
N GLY A 45 12.07 -10.01 4.01
CA GLY A 45 13.19 -10.81 4.52
C GLY A 45 14.46 -10.04 4.90
N VAL A 46 14.42 -8.71 5.01
CA VAL A 46 15.63 -7.94 5.37
C VAL A 46 16.13 -8.27 6.79
N PRO A 47 17.41 -8.67 6.96
CA PRO A 47 17.99 -8.86 8.28
C PRO A 47 18.02 -7.56 9.08
N VAL A 48 17.80 -7.65 10.40
CA VAL A 48 17.81 -6.47 11.28
C VAL A 48 19.16 -5.76 11.23
N ASP A 49 20.27 -6.51 11.17
CA ASP A 49 21.62 -5.94 11.11
C ASP A 49 21.87 -5.14 9.83
N THR A 50 21.27 -5.55 8.71
CA THR A 50 21.31 -4.78 7.46
C THR A 50 20.58 -3.45 7.62
N VAL A 51 19.44 -3.43 8.32
CA VAL A 51 18.72 -2.18 8.60
C VAL A 51 19.52 -1.28 9.53
N VAL A 52 20.15 -1.83 10.57
CA VAL A 52 21.05 -1.11 11.48
C VAL A 52 22.19 -0.45 10.71
N PHE A 53 22.85 -1.21 9.82
CA PHE A 53 23.95 -0.72 8.99
C PHE A 53 23.52 0.40 8.03
N ILE A 54 22.42 0.21 7.28
CA ILE A 54 21.95 1.18 6.28
C ILE A 54 21.56 2.52 6.93
N PHE A 55 20.94 2.49 8.11
CA PHE A 55 20.41 3.68 8.77
C PHE A 55 21.32 4.22 9.88
N GLY A 56 22.45 3.58 10.19
CA GLY A 56 23.36 3.98 11.25
C GLY A 56 22.71 4.00 12.63
N VAL A 57 21.84 3.03 12.91
CA VAL A 57 21.14 2.94 14.20
C VAL A 57 22.04 2.22 15.22
N SER A 58 21.92 2.55 16.52
CA SER A 58 22.82 2.03 17.55
C SER A 58 22.75 0.51 17.77
N THR A 59 21.56 -0.08 17.71
CA THR A 59 21.35 -1.51 17.99
C THR A 59 20.11 -2.04 17.25
N GLY A 60 20.03 -3.37 17.07
CA GLY A 60 18.81 -4.04 16.60
C GLY A 60 17.59 -3.81 17.50
N GLY A 61 17.81 -3.58 18.80
CA GLY A 61 16.74 -3.22 19.74
C GLY A 61 16.05 -1.91 19.37
N SER A 62 16.79 -0.91 18.92
CA SER A 62 16.22 0.36 18.42
C SER A 62 15.35 0.14 17.19
N VAL A 63 15.80 -0.69 16.23
CA VAL A 63 15.01 -1.04 15.03
C VAL A 63 13.70 -1.71 15.42
N HIS A 64 13.74 -2.67 16.35
CA HIS A 64 12.53 -3.32 16.86
C HIS A 64 11.57 -2.33 17.52
N ASN A 65 12.09 -1.46 18.41
CA ASN A 65 11.31 -0.47 19.13
C ASN A 65 10.63 0.54 18.19
N TYR A 66 11.36 1.04 17.19
CA TYR A 66 10.78 1.95 16.19
C TYR A 66 9.67 1.23 15.42
N THR A 67 9.96 0.03 14.92
CA THR A 67 9.00 -0.75 14.13
C THR A 67 7.71 -0.98 14.91
N TRP A 68 7.80 -1.45 16.15
CA TRP A 68 6.63 -1.74 16.98
C TRP A 68 5.81 -0.47 17.28
N ARG A 69 6.48 0.61 17.68
CA ARG A 69 5.83 1.89 17.97
C ARG A 69 5.04 2.40 16.76
N TYR A 70 5.71 2.55 15.63
CA TYR A 70 5.10 3.14 14.43
C TYR A 70 4.02 2.25 13.82
N ILE A 71 4.10 0.91 13.95
CA ILE A 71 2.99 0.03 13.54
C ILE A 71 1.74 0.32 14.37
N ASN A 72 1.87 0.45 15.70
CA ASN A 72 0.72 0.71 16.56
C ASN A 72 0.12 2.11 16.30
N ASP A 73 0.98 3.10 16.06
CA ASP A 73 0.51 4.45 15.71
C ASP A 73 -0.20 4.48 14.36
N LEU A 74 0.34 3.79 13.35
CA LEU A 74 -0.31 3.67 12.04
C LEU A 74 -1.63 2.91 12.13
N LYS A 75 -1.73 1.88 12.98
CA LYS A 75 -2.98 1.18 13.26
C LYS A 75 -4.02 2.11 13.89
N ALA A 76 -3.64 2.95 14.85
CA ALA A 76 -4.55 3.92 15.45
C ALA A 76 -5.06 4.97 14.44
N LEU A 77 -4.28 5.24 13.38
CA LEU A 77 -4.70 6.11 12.28
C LEU A 77 -5.53 5.37 11.22
N ALA A 78 -5.45 4.03 11.16
CA ALA A 78 -6.07 3.23 10.11
C ALA A 78 -7.58 3.47 10.06
N ASP A 79 -8.30 3.45 11.18
CA ASP A 79 -9.75 3.62 11.17
C ASP A 79 -10.21 4.99 10.64
N ARG A 80 -9.36 6.02 10.82
CA ARG A 80 -9.65 7.38 10.35
C ARG A 80 -9.44 7.54 8.84
N TYR A 81 -8.42 6.88 8.29
CA TYR A 81 -7.99 7.10 6.91
C TYR A 81 -8.30 5.94 5.96
N ILE A 82 -8.43 4.72 6.49
CA ILE A 82 -8.70 3.47 5.79
C ILE A 82 -10.13 3.05 6.17
N ARG A 83 -11.11 3.75 5.60
CA ARG A 83 -12.54 3.42 5.75
C ARG A 83 -13.16 3.15 4.40
N TRP A 84 -14.21 2.33 4.41
CA TRP A 84 -15.03 2.16 3.21
C TRP A 84 -15.75 3.47 2.90
N PRO A 85 -15.86 3.87 1.61
CA PRO A 85 -16.54 5.10 1.24
C PRO A 85 -18.02 5.07 1.62
N ASP A 86 -18.56 6.23 1.97
CA ASP A 86 -19.99 6.40 2.22
C ASP A 86 -20.81 6.37 0.91
N ALA A 87 -22.14 6.46 1.00
CA ALA A 87 -23.01 6.40 -0.19
C ALA A 87 -22.74 7.54 -1.20
N VAL A 88 -22.42 8.74 -0.70
CA VAL A 88 -22.16 9.92 -1.52
C VAL A 88 -20.79 9.80 -2.20
N GLU A 89 -19.78 9.38 -1.45
CA GLU A 89 -18.44 9.08 -1.95
C GLU A 89 -18.47 7.96 -2.99
N LYS A 90 -19.21 6.87 -2.73
CA LYS A 90 -19.41 5.79 -3.71
C LYS A 90 -20.03 6.30 -5.00
N ALA A 91 -21.03 7.17 -4.95
CA ALA A 91 -21.65 7.72 -6.15
C ALA A 91 -20.63 8.54 -6.98
N LYS A 92 -19.80 9.35 -6.32
CA LYS A 92 -18.71 10.11 -6.96
C LYS A 92 -17.66 9.18 -7.58
N ILE A 93 -17.25 8.14 -6.86
CA ILE A 93 -16.27 7.16 -7.33
C ILE A 93 -16.81 6.40 -8.54
N LYS A 94 -18.06 5.93 -8.50
CA LYS A 94 -18.73 5.26 -9.64
C LYS A 94 -18.76 6.14 -10.88
N SER A 95 -19.15 7.41 -10.72
CA SER A 95 -19.17 8.37 -11.83
C SER A 95 -17.77 8.60 -12.40
N TYR A 96 -16.75 8.72 -11.55
CA TYR A 96 -15.36 8.87 -11.98
C TYR A 96 -14.87 7.65 -12.77
N PHE A 97 -15.07 6.43 -12.26
CA PHE A 97 -14.61 5.21 -12.92
C PHE A 97 -15.37 4.92 -14.22
N LEU A 98 -16.68 5.21 -14.27
CA LEU A 98 -17.44 5.11 -15.51
C LEU A 98 -16.89 6.09 -16.56
N LYS A 99 -16.72 7.37 -16.20
CA LYS A 99 -16.28 8.42 -17.13
C LYS A 99 -14.85 8.24 -17.65
N HIS A 100 -13.92 7.83 -16.78
CA HIS A 100 -12.49 7.83 -17.11
C HIS A 100 -11.90 6.45 -17.39
N LYS A 101 -12.56 5.39 -16.93
CA LYS A 101 -12.06 4.01 -17.02
C LYS A 101 -13.06 3.04 -17.67
N GLY A 102 -14.29 3.48 -17.95
CA GLY A 102 -15.32 2.63 -18.56
C GLY A 102 -15.89 1.56 -17.63
N PHE A 103 -15.58 1.59 -16.32
CA PHE A 103 -16.06 0.58 -15.37
C PHE A 103 -17.36 1.02 -14.68
N PRO A 104 -18.53 0.46 -15.07
CA PRO A 104 -19.78 0.79 -14.41
C PRO A 104 -19.81 0.24 -12.99
N ASN A 105 -20.47 0.97 -12.08
CA ASN A 105 -20.68 0.58 -10.68
C ASN A 105 -19.41 0.32 -9.84
N CYS A 106 -18.22 0.68 -10.33
CA CYS A 106 -16.97 0.59 -9.59
C CYS A 106 -16.92 1.58 -8.43
N VAL A 107 -16.71 1.08 -7.21
CA VAL A 107 -16.54 1.85 -5.98
C VAL A 107 -15.08 1.86 -5.49
N GLY A 108 -14.17 1.23 -6.23
CA GLY A 108 -12.74 1.23 -5.96
C GLY A 108 -12.00 0.17 -6.76
N ALA A 109 -10.68 0.28 -6.81
CA ALA A 109 -9.79 -0.74 -7.36
C ALA A 109 -8.67 -0.99 -6.33
N VAL A 110 -8.30 -2.25 -6.14
CA VAL A 110 -7.13 -2.65 -5.35
C VAL A 110 -6.01 -2.97 -6.31
N ASP A 111 -4.78 -2.63 -5.91
CA ASP A 111 -3.58 -2.84 -6.71
C ASP A 111 -3.48 -4.27 -7.25
N GLY A 112 -2.86 -4.39 -8.42
CA GLY A 112 -2.79 -5.63 -9.15
C GLY A 112 -2.01 -6.71 -8.39
N ILE A 113 -2.58 -7.90 -8.29
CA ILE A 113 -1.81 -9.09 -7.92
C ILE A 113 -1.05 -9.58 -9.15
N PHE A 114 0.22 -9.94 -8.96
CA PHE A 114 1.01 -10.63 -9.96
C PHE A 114 0.90 -12.14 -9.73
N SER A 115 0.21 -12.85 -10.61
CA SER A 115 0.17 -14.32 -10.58
C SER A 115 1.42 -14.87 -11.27
N PRO A 116 2.32 -15.55 -10.55
CA PRO A 116 3.58 -16.04 -11.13
C PRO A 116 3.35 -17.25 -12.03
N PHE A 117 4.05 -17.30 -13.15
CA PHE A 117 4.13 -18.48 -14.02
C PHE A 117 5.44 -19.23 -13.81
N SER A 118 5.39 -20.55 -13.97
CA SER A 118 6.57 -21.42 -13.93
C SER A 118 7.47 -21.26 -15.15
N THR A 119 6.89 -20.83 -16.28
CA THR A 119 7.59 -20.64 -17.56
C THR A 119 7.07 -19.39 -18.26
N ALA A 120 7.92 -18.79 -19.08
CA ALA A 120 7.48 -17.72 -19.97
C ALA A 120 6.57 -18.30 -21.06
N PRO A 121 5.50 -17.60 -21.46
CA PRO A 121 4.83 -17.94 -22.70
C PRO A 121 5.83 -17.84 -23.87
N THR A 122 5.61 -18.68 -24.88
CA THR A 122 6.47 -18.82 -26.07
C THR A 122 6.49 -17.56 -26.95
N TRP A 123 5.55 -16.66 -26.76
CA TRP A 123 5.50 -15.35 -27.42
C TRP A 123 5.86 -14.25 -26.41
N GLU A 124 6.76 -13.36 -26.84
CA GLU A 124 7.15 -12.12 -26.14
C GLU A 124 7.55 -12.24 -24.65
N THR A 125 8.46 -13.18 -24.35
CA THR A 125 9.05 -13.41 -23.01
C THR A 125 9.46 -12.15 -22.23
N LYS A 126 9.89 -11.09 -22.91
CA LYS A 126 10.34 -9.83 -22.29
C LYS A 126 9.20 -9.05 -21.61
N VAL A 127 7.97 -9.16 -22.11
CA VAL A 127 6.79 -8.42 -21.61
C VAL A 127 6.30 -8.97 -20.27
N TRP A 128 6.56 -10.26 -20.01
CA TRP A 128 6.09 -10.97 -18.83
C TRP A 128 6.99 -10.83 -17.61
N ASN A 129 8.15 -10.18 -17.75
CA ASN A 129 9.07 -9.97 -16.64
C ASN A 129 8.52 -8.91 -15.67
N SER A 130 8.07 -9.38 -14.51
CA SER A 130 7.72 -8.50 -13.40
C SER A 130 8.96 -7.80 -12.83
N LEU A 131 8.74 -6.71 -12.08
CA LEU A 131 9.76 -6.00 -11.30
C LEU A 131 10.52 -6.89 -10.29
N ARG A 132 10.02 -8.11 -10.04
CA ARG A 132 10.65 -9.12 -9.17
C ARG A 132 11.41 -10.21 -9.96
N PHE A 133 11.74 -9.98 -11.23
CA PHE A 133 12.43 -10.93 -12.11
C PHE A 133 11.75 -12.31 -12.21
N ARG A 134 10.41 -12.31 -12.20
CA ARG A 134 9.58 -13.51 -12.42
C ARG A 134 8.59 -13.25 -13.54
N TYR A 135 8.29 -14.29 -14.33
CA TYR A 135 7.17 -14.26 -15.28
C TYR A 135 5.86 -14.15 -14.51
N ALA A 136 5.06 -13.12 -14.76
CA ALA A 136 3.79 -12.97 -14.05
C ALA A 136 2.76 -12.18 -14.86
N MET A 137 1.48 -12.53 -14.67
CA MET A 137 0.35 -11.74 -15.17
C MET A 137 -0.16 -10.81 -14.06
N GLY A 138 -0.33 -9.53 -14.36
CA GLY A 138 -0.99 -8.59 -13.45
C GLY A 138 -2.51 -8.69 -13.54
N ALA A 139 -3.19 -8.82 -12.41
CA ALA A 139 -4.64 -8.80 -12.31
C ALA A 139 -5.09 -7.81 -11.24
N THR A 140 -5.92 -6.84 -11.59
CA THR A 140 -6.41 -5.80 -10.68
C THR A 140 -7.85 -6.10 -10.27
N ALA A 141 -8.10 -6.20 -8.96
CA ALA A 141 -9.46 -6.39 -8.44
C ALA A 141 -10.21 -5.05 -8.43
N VAL A 142 -11.39 -5.03 -9.05
CA VAL A 142 -12.29 -3.87 -9.05
C VAL A 142 -13.49 -4.20 -8.18
N PHE A 143 -13.77 -3.36 -7.19
CA PHE A 143 -14.93 -3.53 -6.31
C PHE A 143 -16.12 -2.78 -6.88
N GLY A 144 -17.24 -3.46 -7.02
CA GLY A 144 -18.54 -2.86 -7.33
C GLY A 144 -19.58 -3.28 -6.28
N LEU A 145 -20.77 -2.71 -6.35
CA LEU A 145 -21.90 -3.23 -5.57
C LEU A 145 -22.16 -4.66 -6.08
N ILE A 146 -21.72 -5.68 -5.35
CA ILE A 146 -22.11 -7.08 -5.59
C ILE A 146 -23.59 -7.14 -5.21
N ARG A 147 -24.48 -6.79 -6.15
CA ARG A 147 -25.73 -7.52 -6.25
C ARG A 147 -25.30 -8.92 -6.68
N TYR A 148 -25.61 -9.91 -5.85
CA TYR A 148 -25.51 -11.32 -6.19
C TYR A 148 -26.11 -11.50 -7.59
N ILE A 149 -25.26 -11.76 -8.60
CA ILE A 149 -25.71 -11.99 -9.97
C ILE A 149 -25.88 -13.51 -10.08
N ASP A 150 -27.03 -14.02 -9.63
CA ASP A 150 -27.56 -15.34 -10.05
C ASP A 150 -28.09 -15.27 -11.50
N THR A 151 -27.37 -14.57 -12.38
CA THR A 151 -27.68 -14.57 -13.81
C THR A 151 -26.38 -14.81 -14.59
N PRO A 152 -26.34 -15.81 -15.48
CA PRO A 152 -25.14 -16.13 -16.25
C PRO A 152 -24.92 -15.04 -17.29
N ILE A 153 -24.09 -14.05 -16.95
CA ILE A 153 -23.68 -13.02 -17.90
C ILE A 153 -22.55 -13.61 -18.75
N GLU A 154 -22.87 -13.84 -20.02
CA GLU A 154 -22.00 -14.35 -21.06
C GLU A 154 -20.59 -13.75 -21.02
N MET A 155 -19.58 -14.62 -21.07
CA MET A 155 -18.21 -14.28 -21.44
C MET A 155 -18.16 -13.81 -22.91
N LYS A 156 -18.53 -12.56 -23.16
CA LYS A 156 -18.25 -11.89 -24.44
C LYS A 156 -17.80 -10.47 -24.17
N ALA A 157 -16.49 -10.29 -23.98
CA ALA A 157 -15.72 -9.14 -24.47
C ALA A 157 -14.38 -9.00 -23.72
N ILE A 158 -13.46 -9.96 -23.85
CA ILE A 158 -12.01 -9.69 -23.79
C ILE A 158 -11.31 -10.64 -24.76
N ALA A 159 -11.63 -10.49 -26.05
CA ALA A 159 -10.91 -11.11 -27.15
C ALA A 159 -11.01 -10.18 -28.38
N SER A 160 -10.56 -8.93 -28.23
CA SER A 160 -10.29 -8.01 -29.34
C SER A 160 -9.61 -6.74 -28.81
N ILE A 161 -8.38 -6.88 -28.32
CA ILE A 161 -7.29 -5.91 -28.49
C ILE A 161 -6.02 -6.72 -28.69
#